data_AF-A0A2W1JLW4-F1
#
_entry.id   AF-A0A2W1JLW4-F1
#
_cell.length_a   1.000
_cell.length_b   1.000
_cell.length_c   1.000
_cell.angle_alpha   90.00
_cell.angle_beta   90.00
_cell.angle_gamma   90.00
#
_symmetry.space_group_name_H-M   'P 1'
#
loop_
_entity.id
_entity.type
_entity.pdbx_description
1 polymer ?
#
loop_
_entity_poly.entity_id
_entity_poly.type
_entity_poly.pdbx_seq_one_letter_code
_entity_poly.pdbx_strand_id
1 'polypeptide(L)'
;MVALPAQANGEMRRPKASDQPSPLRAAQAISNLSGPSLPTSVANAVFQDIEARWSLDPTEMRVIQTKPKLWSDGCLGLAPPGEFCQEVLVMGWQVTVARRRQQWVYRSNNSGELVSWDQAGSRLDSLFTLQSQPIDTVQKPERFPKKVVFSAITHDGSLETQRETLLLKDGSILQRKDSQIPLTENQRIGEISPEAVKMFAALLKQQQFHQFDGLCYLGTDQPADASKTFFRSRKTTVCYTKPSSAQLPSALQTVIQAWTQLMP
;
A
#
# COMPACT_ATOMS: atom_id res chain seq x y z
N MET A 1 4.47 26.97 -90.72
CA MET A 1 4.76 25.52 -90.74
C MET A 1 5.07 25.10 -89.32
N VAL A 2 4.04 24.58 -88.62
CA VAL A 2 3.94 23.21 -88.08
C VAL A 2 4.97 22.90 -86.99
N ALA A 3 4.51 22.83 -85.74
CA ALA A 3 4.50 21.61 -84.92
C ALA A 3 4.07 21.92 -83.48
N LEU A 4 2.98 21.30 -83.01
CA LEU A 4 2.87 20.88 -81.60
C LEU A 4 3.86 19.73 -81.39
N PRO A 5 4.41 19.54 -80.18
CA PRO A 5 3.80 18.48 -79.38
C PRO A 5 3.84 18.66 -77.84
N ALA A 6 3.01 17.79 -77.25
CA ALA A 6 3.24 17.04 -76.00
C ALA A 6 3.18 17.77 -74.65
N GLN A 7 2.03 17.55 -74.00
CA GLN A 7 1.84 17.53 -72.56
C GLN A 7 2.81 16.52 -71.91
N ALA A 8 3.52 16.95 -70.86
CA ALA A 8 4.26 16.07 -69.97
C ALA A 8 3.62 16.11 -68.57
N ASN A 9 3.14 14.94 -68.14
CA ASN A 9 2.80 14.60 -66.76
C ASN A 9 4.01 14.83 -65.83
N GLY A 10 3.78 15.48 -64.68
CA GLY A 10 4.73 15.56 -63.58
C GLY A 10 3.99 15.36 -62.27
N GLU A 11 4.19 14.21 -61.65
CA GLU A 11 3.47 13.69 -60.49
C GLU A 11 3.43 14.59 -59.25
N MET A 12 2.26 14.54 -58.63
CA MET A 12 1.91 14.99 -57.29
C MET A 12 2.83 14.29 -56.27
N ARG A 13 3.79 15.03 -55.69
CA ARG A 13 4.68 14.55 -54.64
C ARG A 13 3.86 14.23 -53.37
N ARG A 14 3.87 12.97 -52.93
CA ARG A 14 3.37 12.56 -51.61
C ARG A 14 4.15 13.30 -50.50
N PRO A 15 3.47 13.82 -49.45
CA PRO A 15 4.17 14.33 -48.27
C PRO A 15 4.86 13.18 -47.53
N LYS A 16 6.13 13.42 -47.19
CA LYS A 16 7.04 12.48 -46.52
C LYS A 16 6.61 12.32 -45.07
N ALA A 17 6.36 11.08 -44.64
CA ALA A 17 6.10 10.72 -43.24
C ALA A 17 7.35 11.04 -42.39
N SER A 18 7.40 12.22 -41.78
CA SER A 18 8.52 12.62 -40.92
C SER A 18 8.12 13.66 -39.86
N ASP A 19 6.92 13.56 -39.31
CA ASP A 19 6.49 14.37 -38.14
C ASP A 19 5.87 13.54 -37.01
N GLN A 20 6.09 12.22 -36.98
CA GLN A 20 5.84 11.43 -35.77
C GLN A 20 7.14 11.33 -34.95
N PRO A 21 7.13 11.71 -33.66
CA PRO A 21 8.29 11.55 -32.81
C PRO A 21 8.67 10.07 -32.73
N SER A 22 9.94 9.76 -32.99
CA SER A 22 10.47 8.40 -32.99
C SER A 22 10.16 7.69 -31.65
N PRO A 23 9.85 6.39 -31.65
CA PRO A 23 9.52 5.63 -30.43
C PRO A 23 10.63 5.67 -29.37
N LEU A 24 11.87 5.93 -29.78
CA LEU A 24 13.00 6.19 -28.88
C LEU A 24 12.85 7.48 -28.04
N ARG A 25 12.28 8.55 -28.59
CA ARG A 25 12.12 9.84 -27.91
C ARG A 25 10.94 9.81 -26.93
N ALA A 26 9.89 9.04 -27.25
CA ALA A 26 8.82 8.71 -26.32
C ALA A 26 9.33 7.78 -25.19
N ALA A 27 10.13 6.76 -25.51
CA ALA A 27 10.76 5.90 -24.50
C ALA A 27 11.67 6.68 -23.54
N GLN A 28 12.44 7.66 -24.04
CA GLN A 28 13.26 8.56 -23.21
C GLN A 28 12.42 9.49 -22.32
N ALA A 29 11.22 9.90 -22.76
CA ALA A 29 10.30 10.69 -21.94
C ALA A 29 9.59 9.86 -20.85
N ILE A 30 9.38 8.55 -21.09
CA ILE A 30 8.78 7.61 -20.13
C ILE A 30 9.81 7.16 -19.06
N SER A 31 11.12 7.17 -19.37
CA SER A 31 12.18 6.89 -18.40
C SER A 31 12.33 7.96 -17.31
N ASN A 32 11.82 9.19 -17.55
CA ASN A 32 11.91 10.33 -16.62
C ASN A 32 10.75 10.42 -15.61
N LEU A 33 9.92 9.38 -15.49
CA LEU A 33 8.93 9.23 -14.41
C LEU A 33 9.40 8.26 -13.31
N SER A 34 10.70 7.96 -13.27
CA SER A 34 11.31 7.29 -12.13
C SER A 34 11.50 8.35 -11.04
N GLY A 35 10.92 8.16 -9.86
CA GLY A 35 11.22 9.00 -8.69
C GLY A 35 12.73 9.10 -8.46
N PRO A 36 13.23 10.04 -7.63
CA PRO A 36 14.66 10.21 -7.45
C PRO A 36 15.28 8.84 -7.09
N SER A 37 16.30 8.44 -7.84
CA SER A 37 17.03 7.20 -7.60
C SER A 37 17.93 7.39 -6.39
N LEU A 38 17.96 6.42 -5.48
CA LEU A 38 18.84 6.46 -4.31
C LEU A 38 20.31 6.68 -4.75
N PRO A 39 21.00 7.72 -4.25
CA PRO A 39 22.41 7.92 -4.55
C PRO A 39 23.27 6.74 -4.10
N THR A 40 24.23 6.34 -4.93
CA THR A 40 25.15 5.24 -4.61
C THR A 40 25.94 5.51 -3.34
N SER A 41 26.28 6.77 -3.05
CA SER A 41 26.96 7.18 -1.82
C SER A 41 26.13 6.85 -0.57
N VAL A 42 24.82 7.10 -0.61
CA VAL A 42 23.90 6.76 0.49
C VAL A 42 23.79 5.24 0.65
N ALA A 43 23.62 4.50 -0.45
CA ALA A 43 23.57 3.04 -0.39
C ALA A 43 24.84 2.43 0.21
N ASN A 44 26.02 2.92 -0.22
CA ASN A 44 27.31 2.47 0.29
C ASN A 44 27.48 2.80 1.77
N ALA A 45 27.13 4.01 2.20
CA ALA A 45 27.21 4.41 3.61
C ALA A 45 26.32 3.54 4.50
N VAL A 46 25.11 3.20 4.04
CA VAL A 46 24.22 2.28 4.76
C VAL A 46 24.83 0.87 4.87
N PHE A 47 25.34 0.31 3.76
CA PHE A 47 25.96 -1.03 3.82
C PHE A 47 27.20 -1.06 4.70
N GLN A 48 28.03 0.00 4.66
CA GLN A 48 29.22 0.12 5.52
C GLN A 48 28.86 0.18 7.00
N ASP A 49 27.81 0.93 7.39
CA ASP A 49 27.38 0.97 8.79
C ASP A 49 26.82 -0.38 9.26
N ILE A 50 26.10 -1.12 8.40
CA ILE A 50 25.61 -2.48 8.71
C ILE A 50 26.78 -3.46 8.88
N GLU A 51 27.75 -3.43 7.96
CA GLU A 51 28.96 -4.25 8.03
C GLU A 51 29.72 -3.96 9.33
N ALA A 52 29.92 -2.68 9.69
CA ALA A 52 30.63 -2.30 10.90
C ALA A 52 29.93 -2.74 12.20
N ARG A 53 28.59 -2.75 12.23
CA ARG A 53 27.83 -3.09 13.45
C ARG A 53 27.65 -4.59 13.67
N TRP A 54 27.49 -5.36 12.59
CA TRP A 54 27.10 -6.77 12.66
C TRP A 54 28.04 -7.73 11.93
N SER A 55 29.15 -7.24 11.37
CA SER A 55 30.15 -8.01 10.65
C SER A 55 29.54 -8.85 9.51
N LEU A 56 28.63 -8.23 8.75
CA LEU A 56 27.90 -8.87 7.65
C LEU A 56 28.50 -8.50 6.30
N ASP A 57 28.57 -9.47 5.40
CA ASP A 57 29.05 -9.28 4.03
C ASP A 57 28.03 -8.44 3.20
N PRO A 58 28.44 -7.31 2.60
CA PRO A 58 27.60 -6.48 1.73
C PRO A 58 26.94 -7.25 0.58
N THR A 59 27.58 -8.30 0.07
CA THR A 59 27.04 -9.11 -1.04
C THR A 59 25.81 -9.93 -0.65
N GLU A 60 25.60 -10.17 0.64
CA GLU A 60 24.40 -10.86 1.16
C GLU A 60 23.22 -9.92 1.41
N MET A 61 23.41 -8.61 1.23
CA MET A 61 22.43 -7.57 1.56
C MET A 61 21.83 -6.95 0.30
N ARG A 62 20.57 -6.51 0.40
CA ARG A 62 19.88 -5.80 -0.71
C ARG A 62 19.03 -4.66 -0.18
N VAL A 63 19.07 -3.53 -0.85
CA VAL A 63 18.08 -2.46 -0.66
C VAL A 63 16.75 -2.95 -1.23
N ILE A 64 15.70 -2.96 -0.41
CA ILE A 64 14.36 -3.41 -0.79
C ILE A 64 13.34 -2.27 -0.85
N GLN A 65 13.62 -1.14 -0.19
CA GLN A 65 12.78 0.05 -0.25
C GLN A 65 13.61 1.33 -0.09
N THR A 66 13.23 2.36 -0.82
CA THR A 66 13.82 3.70 -0.70
C THR A 66 12.72 4.75 -0.77
N LYS A 67 12.82 5.78 0.07
CA LYS A 67 11.91 6.93 0.05
C LYS A 67 12.70 8.21 0.28
N PRO A 68 12.64 9.20 -0.62
CA PRO A 68 13.13 10.53 -0.31
C PRO A 68 12.29 11.10 0.83
N LYS A 69 12.93 11.76 1.80
CA LYS A 69 12.28 12.31 2.98
C LYS A 69 12.96 13.58 3.45
N LEU A 70 12.16 14.51 3.98
CA LEU A 70 12.63 15.68 4.69
C LEU A 70 12.59 15.38 6.19
N TRP A 71 13.72 15.51 6.86
CA TRP A 71 13.86 15.29 8.29
C TRP A 71 13.65 16.59 9.07
N SER A 72 13.10 16.47 10.28
CA SER A 72 12.77 17.60 11.16
C SER A 72 13.97 18.31 11.76
N ASP A 73 15.11 17.62 11.83
CA ASP A 73 16.30 18.04 12.55
C ASP A 73 17.57 17.40 11.98
N GLY A 74 18.72 17.90 12.43
CA GLY A 74 20.06 17.42 12.07
C GLY A 74 20.37 16.01 12.55
N CYS A 75 19.52 15.40 13.39
CA CYS A 75 19.64 14.01 13.83
C CYS A 75 18.69 13.08 13.04
N LEU A 76 18.18 13.55 11.91
CA LEU A 76 17.29 12.80 11.03
C LEU A 76 15.99 12.34 11.72
N GLY A 77 15.56 13.06 12.76
CA GLY A 77 14.40 12.69 13.59
C GLY A 77 14.63 11.45 14.45
N LEU A 78 15.88 11.18 14.86
CA LEU A 78 16.29 10.07 15.73
C LEU A 78 16.96 10.53 17.03
N ALA A 79 16.76 11.79 17.42
CA ALA A 79 17.27 12.34 18.68
C ALA A 79 16.86 11.46 19.88
N PRO A 80 17.80 11.02 20.73
CA PRO A 80 17.46 10.38 21.99
C PRO A 80 16.68 11.33 22.92
N PRO A 81 15.81 10.81 23.81
CA PRO A 81 15.08 11.65 24.75
C PRO A 81 16.02 12.49 25.62
N GLY A 82 15.85 13.81 25.58
CA GLY A 82 16.67 14.75 26.36
C GLY A 82 17.96 15.21 25.69
N GLU A 83 18.25 14.74 24.48
CA GLU A 83 19.38 15.24 23.68
C GLU A 83 18.94 16.38 22.76
N PHE A 84 19.79 17.42 22.68
CA PHE A 84 19.58 18.53 21.77
C PHE A 84 20.06 18.17 20.38
N CYS A 85 19.14 18.16 19.42
CA CYS A 85 19.45 18.07 18.00
C CYS A 85 19.16 19.40 17.32
N GLN A 86 20.02 19.80 16.40
CA GLN A 86 19.87 21.06 15.70
C GLN A 86 18.56 21.07 14.89
N GLU A 87 17.71 22.08 15.12
CA GLU A 87 16.43 22.26 14.43
C GLU A 87 16.65 22.77 12.99
N VAL A 88 17.21 21.90 12.15
CA VAL A 88 17.45 22.17 10.73
C VAL A 88 16.78 21.10 9.88
N LEU A 89 16.03 21.53 8.86
CA LEU A 89 15.42 20.61 7.92
C LEU A 89 16.49 19.98 7.03
N VAL A 90 16.59 18.66 7.04
CA VAL A 90 17.58 17.91 6.25
C VAL A 90 16.88 17.09 5.19
N MET A 91 17.17 17.36 3.91
CA MET A 91 16.74 16.47 2.82
C MET A 91 17.56 15.20 2.82
N GLY A 92 16.89 14.07 2.63
CA GLY A 92 17.55 12.78 2.70
C GLY A 92 16.70 11.60 2.29
N TRP A 93 17.09 10.43 2.80
CA TRP A 93 16.57 9.13 2.37
C TRP A 93 16.24 8.24 3.56
N GLN A 94 15.07 7.62 3.52
CA GLN A 94 14.79 6.42 4.29
C GLN A 94 15.09 5.21 3.40
N VAL A 95 15.94 4.31 3.88
CA VAL A 95 16.42 3.13 3.16
C VAL A 95 16.13 1.89 3.99
N THR A 96 15.42 0.91 3.42
CA THR A 96 15.24 -0.40 4.04
C THR A 96 16.13 -1.41 3.34
N VAL A 97 17.05 -2.00 4.10
CA VAL A 97 17.96 -3.07 3.67
C VAL A 97 17.49 -4.39 4.24
N ALA A 98 17.51 -5.45 3.44
CA ALA A 98 17.18 -6.80 3.86
C ALA A 98 18.34 -7.76 3.63
N ARG A 99 18.47 -8.73 4.53
CA ARG A 99 19.32 -9.92 4.40
C ARG A 99 18.57 -11.12 4.94
N ARG A 100 18.24 -12.08 4.07
CA ARG A 100 17.43 -13.26 4.43
C ARG A 100 16.15 -12.87 5.18
N ARG A 101 16.09 -13.09 6.50
CA ARG A 101 14.95 -12.75 7.39
C ARG A 101 15.16 -11.49 8.24
N GLN A 102 16.28 -10.80 8.08
CA GLN A 102 16.60 -9.59 8.85
C GLN A 102 16.40 -8.35 7.98
N GLN A 103 15.91 -7.26 8.59
CA GLN A 103 15.74 -5.99 7.92
C GLN A 103 16.21 -4.81 8.78
N TRP A 104 16.81 -3.82 8.15
CA TRP A 104 17.26 -2.60 8.79
C TRP A 104 16.72 -1.39 8.04
N VAL A 105 16.09 -0.48 8.78
CA VAL A 105 15.71 0.85 8.34
C VAL A 105 16.82 1.81 8.72
N TYR A 106 17.27 2.54 7.73
CA TYR A 106 18.26 3.59 7.85
C TYR A 106 17.68 4.91 7.40
N ARG A 107 18.14 5.98 8.04
CA ARG A 107 17.90 7.36 7.64
C ARG A 107 19.23 7.96 7.25
N SER A 108 19.25 8.74 6.19
CA SER A 108 20.45 9.43 5.73
C SER A 108 20.11 10.81 5.19
N ASN A 109 21.09 11.70 5.10
CA ASN A 109 21.00 12.92 4.29
C ASN A 109 21.18 12.60 2.79
N ASN A 110 21.10 13.62 1.92
CA ASN A 110 21.23 13.41 0.47
C ASN A 110 22.61 12.91 0.01
N SER A 111 23.68 13.21 0.76
CA SER A 111 25.06 12.86 0.39
C SER A 111 25.49 11.47 0.88
N GLY A 112 24.88 10.95 1.94
CA GLY A 112 25.34 9.73 2.62
C GLY A 112 26.37 10.01 3.72
N GLU A 113 26.75 11.26 3.94
CA GLU A 113 27.72 11.66 4.98
C GLU A 113 27.16 11.49 6.39
N LEU A 114 25.84 11.63 6.52
CA LEU A 114 25.11 11.32 7.75
C LEU A 114 24.22 10.12 7.48
N VAL A 115 24.42 9.05 8.23
CA VAL A 115 23.63 7.82 8.19
C VAL A 115 23.35 7.37 9.62
N SER A 116 22.13 6.94 9.89
CA SER A 116 21.74 6.49 11.22
C SER A 116 20.75 5.34 11.14
N TRP A 117 21.02 4.32 11.93
CA TRP A 117 20.14 3.19 12.09
C TRP A 117 18.89 3.60 12.86
N ASP A 118 17.73 3.52 12.21
CA ASP A 118 16.45 3.70 12.87
C ASP A 118 16.09 2.39 13.56
N GLN A 119 16.56 2.21 14.80
CA GLN A 119 16.31 0.99 15.55
C GLN A 119 14.81 0.74 15.76
N ALA A 120 14.01 1.79 15.99
CA ALA A 120 12.56 1.67 16.12
C ALA A 120 11.91 1.26 14.79
N GLY A 121 12.28 1.92 13.69
CA GLY A 121 11.84 1.56 12.34
C GLY A 121 12.27 0.16 11.92
N SER A 122 13.47 -0.28 12.33
CA SER A 122 13.99 -1.61 12.01
C SER A 122 13.33 -2.72 12.81
N ARG A 123 12.89 -2.45 14.05
CA ARG A 123 12.02 -3.37 14.80
C ARG A 123 10.63 -3.46 14.18
N LEU A 124 10.13 -2.35 13.65
CA LEU A 124 8.85 -2.28 12.93
C LEU A 124 8.91 -2.84 11.50
N ASP A 125 10.10 -3.08 10.93
CA ASP A 125 10.27 -3.70 9.62
C ASP A 125 10.74 -5.17 9.74
N SER A 126 11.67 -5.50 10.65
CA SER A 126 12.14 -6.89 10.90
C SER A 126 11.06 -7.84 11.44
N LEU A 127 9.97 -7.30 12.00
CA LEU A 127 8.81 -8.09 12.44
C LEU A 127 7.73 -8.23 11.35
N PHE A 128 7.92 -7.61 10.17
CA PHE A 128 6.78 -7.29 9.30
C PHE A 128 7.12 -7.29 7.80
N THR A 129 7.36 -8.48 7.25
CA THR A 129 6.98 -8.71 5.84
C THR A 129 5.49 -9.02 5.79
N LEU A 130 4.65 -8.00 5.59
CA LEU A 130 3.25 -8.20 5.20
C LEU A 130 3.21 -9.08 3.94
N GLN A 131 2.74 -10.31 4.07
CA GLN A 131 2.50 -11.16 2.92
C GLN A 131 1.06 -10.97 2.47
N SER A 132 0.87 -10.46 1.25
CA SER A 132 -0.42 -10.54 0.57
C SER A 132 -0.53 -11.92 -0.08
N GLN A 133 -1.46 -12.73 0.39
CA GLN A 133 -1.79 -14.02 -0.20
C GLN A 133 -3.21 -13.99 -0.79
N PRO A 134 -3.51 -14.80 -1.82
CA PRO A 134 -4.87 -14.97 -2.29
C PRO A 134 -5.78 -15.49 -1.16
N ILE A 135 -7.00 -14.96 -1.05
CA ILE A 135 -8.01 -15.55 -0.17
C ILE A 135 -8.40 -16.92 -0.72
N ASP A 136 -8.22 -17.96 0.08
CA ASP A 136 -8.67 -19.30 -0.26
C ASP A 136 -10.18 -19.26 -0.56
N THR A 137 -10.59 -19.80 -1.71
CA THR A 137 -11.99 -19.83 -2.16
C THR A 137 -12.93 -20.51 -1.17
N VAL A 138 -12.41 -21.42 -0.33
CA VAL A 138 -13.16 -22.05 0.77
C VAL A 138 -13.53 -21.04 1.86
N GLN A 139 -12.76 -19.97 2.02
CA GLN A 139 -12.97 -18.90 3.00
C GLN A 139 -13.71 -17.68 2.43
N LYS A 140 -14.03 -17.66 1.12
CA LYS A 140 -14.81 -16.57 0.52
C LYS A 140 -16.27 -16.72 0.97
N PRO A 141 -16.79 -15.86 1.86
CA PRO A 141 -18.14 -16.06 2.38
C PRO A 141 -19.18 -15.83 1.26
N GLU A 142 -20.35 -16.44 1.42
CA GLU A 142 -21.46 -16.48 0.46
C GLU A 142 -21.82 -15.09 -0.13
N ARG A 143 -22.46 -15.05 -1.31
CA ARG A 143 -22.78 -13.83 -2.09
C ARG A 143 -23.13 -12.63 -1.21
N PHE A 144 -22.40 -11.53 -1.40
CA PHE A 144 -22.58 -10.32 -0.62
C PHE A 144 -24.04 -9.79 -0.70
N PRO A 145 -24.75 -9.60 0.44
CA PRO A 145 -26.16 -9.24 0.41
C PRO A 145 -26.43 -7.89 -0.25
N LYS A 146 -27.45 -7.80 -1.12
CA LYS A 146 -27.76 -6.58 -1.92
C LYS A 146 -28.11 -5.34 -1.08
N LYS A 147 -28.60 -5.52 0.15
CA LYS A 147 -29.00 -4.44 1.07
C LYS A 147 -27.86 -3.94 1.95
N VAL A 148 -26.73 -4.64 1.95
CA VAL A 148 -25.55 -4.31 2.75
C VAL A 148 -24.62 -3.41 1.92
N VAL A 149 -24.04 -2.41 2.55
CA VAL A 149 -23.02 -1.52 1.98
C VAL A 149 -21.63 -2.09 2.25
N PHE A 150 -21.41 -2.52 3.50
CA PHE A 150 -20.13 -3.03 3.96
C PHE A 150 -20.33 -4.04 5.09
N SER A 151 -19.44 -5.03 5.18
CA SER A 151 -19.38 -5.89 6.35
C SER A 151 -17.96 -6.14 6.84
N ALA A 152 -17.85 -6.36 8.15
CA ALA A 152 -16.65 -6.80 8.81
C ALA A 152 -16.93 -8.12 9.53
N ILE A 153 -16.14 -9.14 9.21
CA ILE A 153 -16.18 -10.45 9.86
C ILE A 153 -14.90 -10.60 10.65
N THR A 154 -14.98 -10.89 11.94
CA THR A 154 -13.79 -11.24 12.73
C THR A 154 -13.89 -12.69 13.17
N HIS A 155 -12.88 -13.48 12.80
CA HIS A 155 -12.60 -14.80 13.32
C HIS A 155 -11.52 -14.65 14.38
N ASP A 156 -11.80 -15.04 15.61
CA ASP A 156 -10.88 -14.87 16.75
C ASP A 156 -9.82 -15.98 16.86
N GLY A 157 -9.92 -17.03 16.05
CA GLY A 157 -8.91 -18.10 15.95
C GLY A 157 -9.51 -19.50 16.10
N SER A 158 -10.69 -19.59 16.71
CA SER A 158 -11.58 -20.72 16.54
C SER A 158 -12.53 -20.45 15.37
N LEU A 159 -12.82 -21.47 14.56
CA LEU A 159 -13.84 -21.37 13.51
C LEU A 159 -15.27 -21.24 14.07
N GLU A 160 -15.46 -21.36 15.39
CA GLU A 160 -16.78 -21.41 16.04
C GLU A 160 -17.34 -20.02 16.43
N THR A 161 -16.52 -18.97 16.52
CA THR A 161 -16.94 -17.64 16.99
C THR A 161 -16.72 -16.56 15.93
N GLN A 162 -17.51 -16.64 14.86
CA GLN A 162 -17.56 -15.60 13.83
C GLN A 162 -18.52 -14.47 14.24
N ARG A 163 -18.00 -13.25 14.49
CA ARG A 163 -18.84 -12.06 14.58
C ARG A 163 -18.83 -11.32 13.25
N GLU A 164 -19.99 -11.23 12.60
CA GLU A 164 -20.17 -10.39 11.42
C GLU A 164 -20.96 -9.13 11.80
N THR A 165 -20.38 -7.96 11.54
CA THR A 165 -21.07 -6.68 11.63
C THR A 165 -21.40 -6.19 10.22
N LEU A 166 -22.66 -5.83 9.99
CA LEU A 166 -23.20 -5.38 8.72
C LEU A 166 -23.64 -3.92 8.82
N LEU A 167 -23.24 -3.10 7.85
CA LEU A 167 -23.82 -1.78 7.60
C LEU A 167 -24.81 -1.86 6.44
N LEU A 168 -26.08 -1.59 6.69
CA LEU A 168 -27.13 -1.57 5.68
C LEU A 168 -27.21 -0.22 4.98
N LYS A 169 -27.84 -0.22 3.79
CA LYS A 169 -28.08 1.01 3.00
C LYS A 169 -28.97 2.03 3.69
N ASP A 170 -29.81 1.59 4.63
CA ASP A 170 -30.69 2.45 5.42
C ASP A 170 -30.00 3.07 6.63
N GLY A 171 -28.74 2.72 6.90
CA GLY A 171 -27.98 3.21 8.06
C GLY A 171 -28.00 2.29 9.27
N SER A 172 -28.77 1.21 9.26
CA SER A 172 -28.78 0.22 10.35
C SER A 172 -27.47 -0.54 10.43
N ILE A 173 -26.97 -0.73 11.65
CA ILE A 173 -25.83 -1.60 11.95
C ILE A 173 -26.34 -2.85 12.65
N LEU A 174 -26.16 -4.00 12.01
CA LEU A 174 -26.58 -5.31 12.53
C LEU A 174 -25.34 -6.13 12.91
N GLN A 175 -25.44 -6.92 13.98
CA GLN A 175 -24.43 -7.91 14.34
C GLN A 175 -25.01 -9.32 14.26
N ARG A 176 -24.26 -10.22 13.64
CA ARG A 176 -24.61 -11.63 13.42
C ARG A 176 -23.57 -12.52 14.07
N LYS A 177 -24.03 -13.58 14.71
CA LYS A 177 -23.18 -14.66 15.25
C LYS A 177 -22.99 -15.80 14.24
N ASP A 178 -23.87 -15.88 13.24
CA ASP A 178 -23.79 -16.86 12.16
C ASP A 178 -24.29 -16.22 10.85
N SER A 179 -23.53 -16.45 9.78
CA SER A 179 -23.85 -16.02 8.42
C SER A 179 -25.03 -16.77 7.78
N GLN A 180 -25.51 -17.86 8.39
CA GLN A 180 -26.72 -18.58 7.97
C GLN A 180 -28.01 -17.95 8.53
N ILE A 181 -27.93 -17.16 9.60
CA ILE A 181 -29.12 -16.53 10.22
C ILE A 181 -29.69 -15.45 9.29
N PRO A 182 -30.99 -15.47 8.96
CA PRO A 182 -31.62 -14.47 8.10
C PRO A 182 -31.36 -13.03 8.57
N LEU A 183 -31.24 -12.09 7.62
CA LEU A 183 -30.97 -10.68 7.93
C LEU A 183 -31.94 -10.07 8.95
N THR A 184 -33.20 -10.52 8.94
CA THR A 184 -34.31 -10.09 9.80
C THR A 184 -34.20 -10.53 11.26
N GLU A 185 -33.40 -11.56 11.55
CA GLU A 185 -33.26 -12.15 12.89
C GLU A 185 -31.99 -11.69 13.62
N ASN A 186 -31.23 -10.76 13.03
CA ASN A 186 -29.98 -10.29 13.61
C ASN A 186 -30.20 -9.15 14.61
N GLN A 187 -29.29 -9.07 15.58
CA GLN A 187 -29.31 -8.01 16.59
C GLN A 187 -28.92 -6.67 15.96
N ARG A 188 -29.83 -5.69 15.99
CA ARG A 188 -29.48 -4.29 15.68
C ARG A 188 -28.65 -3.73 16.83
N ILE A 189 -27.42 -3.32 16.54
CA ILE A 189 -26.48 -2.80 17.54
C ILE A 189 -26.29 -1.30 17.45
N GLY A 190 -26.70 -0.67 16.34
CA GLY A 190 -26.61 0.76 16.17
C GLY A 190 -27.27 1.23 14.87
N GLU A 191 -27.20 2.53 14.66
CA GLU A 191 -27.73 3.21 13.49
C GLU A 191 -26.89 4.46 13.23
N ILE A 192 -26.59 4.74 11.97
CA ILE A 192 -25.91 5.95 11.52
C ILE A 192 -26.78 6.71 10.53
N SER A 193 -26.51 8.01 10.36
CA SER A 193 -27.30 8.83 9.44
C SER A 193 -27.13 8.37 7.98
N PRO A 194 -28.15 8.56 7.12
CA PRO A 194 -28.04 8.28 5.70
C PRO A 194 -26.87 9.02 5.01
N GLU A 195 -26.51 10.19 5.53
CA GLU A 195 -25.38 10.96 5.01
C GLU A 195 -24.03 10.31 5.37
N ALA A 196 -23.88 9.82 6.60
CA ALA A 196 -22.71 9.04 7.01
C ALA A 196 -22.54 7.76 6.15
N VAL A 197 -23.65 7.09 5.82
CA VAL A 197 -23.64 5.93 4.89
C VAL A 197 -23.10 6.34 3.52
N LYS A 198 -23.58 7.46 2.95
CA LYS A 198 -23.11 7.96 1.65
C LYS A 198 -21.64 8.36 1.69
N MET A 199 -21.20 9.07 2.73
CA MET A 199 -19.81 9.47 2.91
C MET A 199 -18.90 8.25 2.97
N PHE A 200 -19.27 7.23 3.74
CA PHE A 200 -18.51 5.98 3.81
C PHE A 200 -18.48 5.25 2.46
N ALA A 201 -19.62 5.15 1.76
CA ALA A 201 -19.68 4.56 0.43
C ALA A 201 -18.84 5.33 -0.61
N ALA A 202 -18.75 6.66 -0.50
CA ALA A 202 -17.89 7.49 -1.33
C ALA A 202 -16.40 7.28 -1.02
N LEU A 203 -16.05 7.15 0.27
CA LEU A 203 -14.69 6.83 0.72
C LEU A 203 -14.20 5.50 0.11
N LEU A 204 -15.03 4.45 0.11
CA LEU A 204 -14.66 3.17 -0.50
C LEU A 204 -14.29 3.30 -1.99
N LYS A 205 -14.97 4.20 -2.72
CA LYS A 205 -14.65 4.49 -4.13
C LYS A 205 -13.36 5.30 -4.25
N GLN A 206 -13.22 6.35 -3.44
CA GLN A 206 -12.05 7.23 -3.43
C GLN A 206 -10.76 6.47 -3.10
N GLN A 207 -10.82 5.58 -2.12
CA GLN A 207 -9.69 4.72 -1.71
C GLN A 207 -9.49 3.50 -2.62
N GLN A 208 -10.20 3.45 -3.76
CA GLN A 208 -10.10 2.37 -4.74
C GLN A 208 -10.22 0.97 -4.11
N PHE A 209 -11.12 0.78 -3.13
CA PHE A 209 -11.18 -0.43 -2.32
C PHE A 209 -11.29 -1.74 -3.12
N HIS A 210 -11.86 -1.69 -4.33
CA HIS A 210 -11.91 -2.81 -5.28
C HIS A 210 -10.54 -3.42 -5.64
N GLN A 211 -9.45 -2.66 -5.55
CA GLN A 211 -8.10 -3.16 -5.85
C GLN A 211 -7.59 -4.22 -4.85
N PHE A 212 -8.22 -4.29 -3.67
CA PHE A 212 -7.86 -5.24 -2.62
C PHE A 212 -8.64 -6.56 -2.71
N ASP A 213 -9.48 -6.73 -3.74
CA ASP A 213 -10.30 -7.94 -3.87
C ASP A 213 -9.43 -9.19 -3.96
N GLY A 214 -9.75 -10.19 -3.14
CA GLY A 214 -9.06 -11.46 -3.09
C GLY A 214 -7.71 -11.43 -2.38
N LEU A 215 -7.34 -10.33 -1.70
CA LEU A 215 -6.08 -10.23 -0.96
C LEU A 215 -6.28 -10.50 0.54
N CYS A 216 -5.38 -11.27 1.12
CA CYS A 216 -5.25 -11.45 2.55
C CYS A 216 -3.86 -11.00 3.03
N TYR A 217 -3.84 -10.04 3.94
CA TYR A 217 -2.64 -9.46 4.53
C TYR A 217 -2.33 -10.16 5.84
N LEU A 218 -1.33 -11.03 5.82
CA LEU A 218 -0.92 -11.83 6.98
C LEU A 218 0.43 -11.34 7.52
N GLY A 219 0.60 -11.40 8.84
CA GLY A 219 1.92 -11.28 9.47
C GLY A 219 2.67 -12.61 9.35
N THR A 220 3.99 -12.56 9.11
CA THR A 220 4.80 -13.75 8.80
C THR A 220 5.08 -14.68 9.98
N ASP A 221 4.87 -14.24 11.22
CA ASP A 221 5.13 -15.01 12.44
C ASP A 221 3.86 -15.27 13.26
N GLN A 222 2.73 -15.41 12.57
CA GLN A 222 1.45 -15.65 13.22
C GLN A 222 1.08 -17.13 13.22
N PRO A 223 0.50 -17.62 14.34
CA PRO A 223 0.00 -18.99 14.37
C PRO A 223 -1.16 -19.13 13.38
N ALA A 224 -1.40 -20.35 12.90
CA ALA A 224 -2.40 -20.62 11.86
C ALA A 224 -3.83 -20.20 12.26
N ASP A 225 -4.09 -20.14 13.57
CA ASP A 225 -5.30 -19.72 14.24
C ASP A 225 -5.29 -18.23 14.65
N ALA A 226 -4.37 -17.42 14.13
CA ALA A 226 -4.38 -15.98 14.43
C ALA A 226 -5.69 -15.33 13.99
N SER A 227 -6.19 -14.39 14.81
CA SER A 227 -7.46 -13.72 14.52
C SER A 227 -7.41 -12.97 13.19
N LYS A 228 -8.34 -13.30 12.29
CA LYS A 228 -8.47 -12.72 10.95
C LYS A 228 -9.71 -11.84 10.89
N THR A 229 -9.57 -10.69 10.26
CA THR A 229 -10.69 -9.80 9.95
C THR A 229 -10.87 -9.73 8.45
N PHE A 230 -12.08 -10.03 7.98
CA PHE A 230 -12.47 -9.88 6.57
C PHE A 230 -13.34 -8.65 6.41
N PHE A 231 -12.94 -7.75 5.52
CA PHE A 231 -13.73 -6.61 5.10
C PHE A 231 -14.32 -6.85 3.73
N ARG A 232 -15.61 -6.58 3.59
CA ARG A 232 -16.38 -6.96 2.41
C ARG A 232 -17.23 -5.81 1.92
N SER A 233 -17.25 -5.68 0.60
CA SER A 233 -18.20 -4.86 -0.15
C SER A 233 -18.82 -5.71 -1.25
N ARG A 234 -19.70 -5.11 -2.07
CA ARG A 234 -20.35 -5.80 -3.20
C ARG A 234 -19.36 -6.46 -4.18
N LYS A 235 -18.16 -5.90 -4.34
CA LYS A 235 -17.16 -6.38 -5.33
C LYS A 235 -15.83 -6.77 -4.70
N THR A 236 -15.65 -6.56 -3.41
CA THR A 236 -14.35 -6.70 -2.74
C THR A 236 -14.51 -7.60 -1.54
N THR A 237 -13.61 -8.56 -1.38
CA THR A 237 -13.30 -9.17 -0.09
C THR A 237 -11.80 -9.07 0.13
N VAL A 238 -11.40 -8.47 1.25
CA VAL A 238 -10.01 -8.37 1.70
C VAL A 238 -9.94 -8.90 3.13
N CYS A 239 -8.87 -9.60 3.49
CA CYS A 239 -8.61 -9.92 4.90
C CYS A 239 -7.29 -9.35 5.39
N TYR A 240 -7.22 -9.17 6.70
CA TYR A 240 -6.00 -8.85 7.40
C TYR A 240 -6.03 -9.46 8.80
N THR A 241 -4.87 -9.59 9.43
CA THR A 241 -4.76 -10.00 10.83
C THR A 241 -4.60 -8.80 11.75
N LYS A 242 -5.17 -8.83 12.95
CA LYS A 242 -5.18 -7.65 13.84
C LYS A 242 -3.80 -7.00 14.11
N PRO A 243 -2.69 -7.74 14.34
CA PRO A 243 -1.39 -7.11 14.53
C PRO A 243 -0.78 -6.53 13.24
N SER A 244 -1.30 -6.86 12.05
CA SER A 244 -0.83 -6.30 10.77
C SER A 244 -1.63 -5.06 10.30
N SER A 245 -2.72 -4.71 11.00
CA SER A 245 -3.59 -3.58 10.64
C SER A 245 -2.88 -2.23 10.53
N ALA A 246 -1.84 -2.01 11.34
CA ALA A 246 -1.03 -0.79 11.35
C ALA A 246 -0.07 -0.65 10.15
N GLN A 247 0.07 -1.68 9.31
CA GLN A 247 1.00 -1.73 8.18
C GLN A 247 0.32 -1.89 6.83
N LEU A 248 -1.01 -2.05 6.83
CA LEU A 248 -1.79 -2.18 5.61
C LEU A 248 -1.56 -0.99 4.67
N PRO A 249 -1.79 -1.16 3.36
CA PRO A 249 -1.79 -0.03 2.43
C PRO A 249 -2.62 1.13 2.98
N SER A 250 -2.13 2.36 2.86
CA SER A 250 -2.76 3.55 3.49
C SER A 250 -4.25 3.67 3.17
N ALA A 251 -4.64 3.38 1.93
CA ALA A 251 -6.03 3.35 1.49
C ALA A 251 -6.88 2.35 2.30
N LEU A 252 -6.35 1.17 2.65
CA LEU A 252 -7.04 0.18 3.47
C LEU A 252 -7.08 0.60 4.95
N GLN A 253 -6.02 1.23 5.46
CA GLN A 253 -6.01 1.81 6.81
C GLN A 253 -7.08 2.89 6.98
N THR A 254 -7.24 3.77 5.99
CA THR A 254 -8.28 4.80 6.00
C THR A 254 -9.68 4.17 6.05
N VAL A 255 -9.91 3.08 5.30
CA VAL A 255 -11.20 2.35 5.34
C VAL A 255 -11.43 1.72 6.72
N ILE A 256 -10.41 1.13 7.34
CA ILE A 256 -10.49 0.56 8.70
C ILE A 256 -10.78 1.62 9.75
N GLN A 257 -10.10 2.76 9.68
CA GLN A 257 -10.32 3.87 10.60
C GLN A 257 -11.74 4.42 10.49
N ALA A 258 -12.20 4.68 9.26
CA ALA A 258 -13.55 5.16 9.01
C ALA A 258 -14.60 4.15 9.48
N TRP A 259 -14.40 2.85 9.21
CA TRP A 259 -15.28 1.79 9.70
C TRP A 259 -15.37 1.79 11.23
N THR A 260 -14.23 1.88 11.91
CA THR A 260 -14.16 1.87 13.38
C THR A 260 -14.90 3.06 13.99
N GLN A 261 -14.87 4.23 13.34
CA GLN A 261 -15.60 5.43 13.79
C GLN A 261 -17.12 5.33 13.63
N LEU A 262 -17.62 4.42 12.78
CA LEU A 262 -19.06 4.20 12.60
C LEU A 262 -19.64 3.22 13.62
N MET A 263 -18.80 2.47 14.34
CA MET A 263 -19.26 1.47 15.30
C MET A 263 -19.65 2.17 16.62
N PRO A 264 -20.80 1.81 17.22
CA PRO A 264 -21.23 2.32 18.52
C PRO A 264 -20.41 1.78 19.69
#